data_AF-A0A2A4K9C7-F1
#
_entry.id   AF-A0A2A4K9C7-F1
#
_cell.length_a   1.000
_cell.length_b   1.000
_cell.length_c   1.000
_cell.angle_alpha   90.00
_cell.angle_beta   90.00
_cell.angle_gamma   90.00
#
_symmetry.space_group_name_H-M   'P 1'
#
loop_
_entity.id
_entity.type
_entity.pdbx_description
1 polymer ?
#
loop_
_entity_poly.entity_id
_entity_poly.type
_entity_poly.pdbx_seq_one_letter_code
_entity_poly.pdbx_strand_id
1 'polypeptide(L)'
;MYKQHGLTRPSFIEGNLFRGVKMNEIYKMNNQKTALDAVLGHSMSGHYLSKKQFLSRGHLAANADFATSALIRATFHYVNSAPQWQRGNAGDWAALEESLRRRVNALNTTVIVYTGTHGIMTLPNRGGHMKEVYLHIDENNNPDVPVPMYYYKLVYDPVRKLAAVFITINSSFYNETVLNTLLFCEDICEHNREFSWLKWRSNDGTFSFCCDYKTFVQEVDYLPNLDVRGRFH
;
A
#
# COMPACT_ATOMS: atom_id res chain seq x y z
N MET A 1 -12.92 17.76 -11.95
CA MET A 1 -12.18 16.77 -12.77
C MET A 1 -13.20 15.94 -13.56
N TYR A 2 -13.08 15.89 -14.89
CA TYR A 2 -13.94 15.04 -15.73
C TYR A 2 -13.46 13.59 -15.61
N LYS A 3 -14.32 12.66 -15.21
CA LYS A 3 -14.03 11.22 -15.20
C LYS A 3 -15.05 10.52 -16.07
N GLN A 4 -14.59 9.68 -16.99
CA GLN A 4 -15.50 8.87 -17.80
C GLN A 4 -16.24 7.86 -16.89
N HIS A 5 -17.57 7.93 -16.88
CA HIS A 5 -18.44 7.03 -16.12
C HIS A 5 -18.90 5.83 -16.97
N GLY A 6 -19.41 4.77 -16.32
CA GLY A 6 -20.00 3.61 -17.00
C GLY A 6 -19.00 2.59 -17.56
N LEU A 7 -17.71 2.70 -17.21
CA LEU A 7 -16.70 1.71 -17.61
C LEU A 7 -16.85 0.42 -16.79
N THR A 8 -16.99 -0.72 -17.46
CA THR A 8 -16.85 -2.03 -16.82
C THR A 8 -15.44 -2.16 -16.25
N ARG A 9 -15.32 -2.62 -15.00
CA ARG A 9 -14.03 -2.82 -14.34
C ARG A 9 -13.17 -3.80 -15.17
N PRO A 10 -11.97 -3.39 -15.64
CA PRO A 10 -11.09 -4.29 -16.38
C PRO A 10 -10.57 -5.43 -15.49
N SER A 11 -10.28 -6.56 -16.13
CA SER A 11 -9.45 -7.61 -15.52
C SER A 11 -7.99 -7.15 -15.45
N PHE A 12 -7.25 -7.67 -14.47
CA PHE A 12 -5.82 -7.44 -14.42
C PHE A 12 -5.08 -8.21 -15.52
N ILE A 13 -4.03 -7.61 -16.06
CA ILE A 13 -3.20 -8.19 -17.12
C ILE A 13 -1.75 -8.36 -16.67
N GLU A 14 -1.18 -9.48 -17.10
CA GLU A 14 0.20 -9.87 -16.82
C GLU A 14 1.17 -9.14 -17.75
N GLY A 15 2.43 -9.05 -17.31
CA GLY A 15 3.53 -8.50 -18.08
C GLY A 15 4.83 -9.22 -17.69
N ASN A 16 5.97 -8.72 -18.15
CA ASN A 16 7.23 -9.46 -18.04
C ASN A 16 7.94 -9.31 -16.68
N LEU A 17 7.50 -8.36 -15.83
CA LEU A 17 8.18 -8.07 -14.56
C LEU A 17 8.28 -9.30 -13.65
N PHE A 18 7.17 -10.04 -13.51
CA PHE A 18 7.09 -11.22 -12.64
C PHE A 18 7.50 -12.52 -13.36
N ARG A 19 8.34 -12.45 -14.39
CA ARG A 19 9.04 -13.60 -15.00
C ARG A 19 8.17 -14.84 -15.31
N GLY A 20 6.93 -14.62 -15.74
CA GLY A 20 5.99 -15.70 -16.10
C GLY A 20 5.16 -16.27 -14.93
N VAL A 21 5.28 -15.71 -13.72
CA VAL A 21 4.37 -16.01 -12.60
C VAL A 21 2.94 -15.67 -13.03
N LYS A 22 2.05 -16.65 -12.89
CA LYS A 22 0.60 -16.49 -13.13
C LYS A 22 0.00 -15.68 -11.99
N MET A 23 0.17 -14.36 -12.03
CA MET A 23 -0.21 -13.45 -10.94
C MET A 23 -1.69 -13.58 -10.57
N ASN A 24 -2.58 -13.85 -11.52
CA ASN A 24 -3.99 -14.07 -11.17
C ASN A 24 -4.20 -15.29 -10.26
N GLU A 25 -3.38 -16.33 -10.43
CA GLU A 25 -3.46 -17.56 -9.64
C GLU A 25 -2.99 -17.33 -8.20
N ILE A 26 -1.86 -16.64 -7.97
CA ILE A 26 -1.31 -16.47 -6.62
C ILE A 26 -2.25 -15.69 -5.69
N TYR A 27 -3.06 -14.77 -6.26
CA TYR A 27 -4.07 -14.03 -5.52
C TYR A 27 -5.35 -14.83 -5.22
N LYS A 28 -5.52 -16.06 -5.72
CA LYS A 28 -6.68 -16.90 -5.37
C LYS A 28 -6.55 -17.39 -3.92
N MET A 29 -7.67 -17.41 -3.20
CA MET A 29 -7.73 -17.77 -1.78
C MET A 29 -7.02 -19.10 -1.45
N ASN A 30 -7.23 -20.16 -2.24
CA ASN A 30 -6.59 -21.46 -1.99
C ASN A 30 -5.06 -21.42 -2.18
N ASN A 31 -4.58 -20.61 -3.12
CA ASN A 31 -3.14 -20.45 -3.37
C ASN A 31 -2.51 -19.58 -2.27
N GLN A 32 -3.21 -18.54 -1.80
CA GLN A 32 -2.78 -17.78 -0.61
C GLN A 32 -2.67 -18.67 0.62
N LYS A 33 -3.65 -19.57 0.87
CA LYS A 33 -3.57 -20.54 1.96
C LYS A 33 -2.33 -21.40 1.87
N THR A 34 -2.08 -21.94 0.68
CA THR A 34 -0.91 -22.79 0.41
C THR A 34 0.40 -22.02 0.66
N ALA A 35 0.51 -20.80 0.15
CA ALA A 35 1.69 -19.96 0.33
C ALA A 35 1.93 -19.60 1.82
N LEU A 36 0.89 -19.18 2.54
CA LEU A 36 1.00 -18.83 3.95
C LEU A 36 1.32 -20.06 4.82
N ASP A 37 0.71 -21.22 4.57
CA ASP A 37 1.01 -22.44 5.32
C ASP A 37 2.43 -22.95 5.05
N ALA A 38 2.97 -22.75 3.84
CA ALA A 38 4.36 -23.09 3.53
C ALA A 38 5.36 -22.26 4.36
N VAL A 39 5.07 -20.97 4.57
CA VAL A 39 5.93 -20.04 5.32
C VAL A 39 5.74 -20.17 6.84
N LEU A 40 4.48 -20.20 7.28
CA LEU A 40 4.09 -20.08 8.68
C LEU A 40 3.91 -21.45 9.36
N GLY A 41 3.75 -22.51 8.58
CA GLY A 41 3.47 -23.86 9.05
C GLY A 41 2.02 -24.27 8.80
N HIS A 42 1.80 -25.59 8.77
CA HIS A 42 0.52 -26.21 8.44
C HIS A 42 -0.66 -25.61 9.22
N SER A 43 -1.73 -25.23 8.49
CA SER A 43 -2.97 -24.62 8.99
C SER A 43 -2.85 -23.21 9.59
N MET A 44 -1.66 -22.58 9.58
CA MET A 44 -1.49 -21.24 10.13
C MET A 44 -2.23 -20.17 9.33
N SER A 45 -2.41 -20.36 8.03
CA SER A 45 -3.18 -19.47 7.15
C SER A 45 -4.61 -19.25 7.63
N GLY A 46 -5.21 -20.22 8.35
CA GLY A 46 -6.56 -20.13 8.91
C GLY A 46 -6.72 -19.03 9.97
N HIS A 47 -5.63 -18.59 10.61
CA HIS A 47 -5.65 -17.47 11.56
C HIS A 47 -5.73 -16.10 10.86
N TYR A 48 -5.30 -16.01 9.60
CA TYR A 48 -5.14 -14.75 8.88
C TYR A 48 -6.14 -14.60 7.73
N LEU A 49 -6.48 -15.69 7.04
CA LEU A 49 -7.31 -15.68 5.85
C LEU A 49 -8.79 -15.98 6.17
N SER A 50 -9.67 -15.14 5.63
CA SER A 50 -11.12 -15.32 5.67
C SER A 50 -11.78 -14.66 4.46
N LYS A 51 -13.11 -14.79 4.32
CA LYS A 51 -13.86 -14.07 3.27
C LYS A 51 -13.71 -12.55 3.33
N LYS A 52 -13.36 -12.00 4.51
CA LYS A 52 -13.19 -10.56 4.73
C LYS A 52 -11.73 -10.13 4.85
N GLN A 53 -10.80 -11.08 4.93
CA GLN A 53 -9.39 -10.79 5.13
C GLN A 53 -8.55 -11.70 4.25
N PHE A 54 -7.90 -11.11 3.25
CA PHE A 54 -7.07 -11.78 2.26
C PHE A 54 -6.18 -10.74 1.60
N LEU A 55 -5.13 -11.19 0.91
CA LEU A 55 -4.28 -10.30 0.14
C LEU A 55 -4.95 -10.01 -1.21
N SER A 56 -5.20 -8.74 -1.48
CA SER A 56 -5.73 -8.27 -2.75
C SER A 56 -4.67 -7.50 -3.54
N ARG A 57 -5.02 -7.16 -4.78
CA ARG A 57 -4.19 -6.36 -5.68
C ARG A 57 -4.35 -4.89 -5.30
N GLY A 58 -3.51 -4.41 -4.38
CA GLY A 58 -3.43 -3.00 -4.01
C GLY A 58 -2.80 -2.22 -5.16
N HIS A 59 -3.54 -1.28 -5.75
CA HIS A 59 -3.01 -0.45 -6.84
C HIS A 59 -2.00 0.55 -6.29
N LEU A 60 -0.90 0.76 -7.01
CA LEU A 60 0.08 1.82 -6.69
C LEU A 60 -0.38 3.15 -7.31
N ALA A 61 -0.59 3.19 -8.63
CA ALA A 61 -1.34 4.24 -9.30
C ALA A 61 -2.83 3.89 -9.30
N ALA A 62 -3.64 4.62 -8.53
CA ALA A 62 -5.06 4.34 -8.38
C ALA A 62 -5.84 4.70 -9.65
N ASN A 63 -6.73 3.82 -10.10
CA ASN A 63 -7.56 4.11 -11.28
C ASN A 63 -8.39 5.41 -11.13
N ALA A 64 -8.70 5.81 -9.89
CA ALA A 64 -9.54 6.95 -9.61
C ALA A 64 -8.82 8.29 -9.80
N ASP A 65 -7.49 8.28 -9.94
CA ASP A 65 -6.68 9.47 -10.23
C ASP A 65 -6.69 9.83 -11.73
N PHE A 66 -7.22 8.95 -12.58
CA PHE A 66 -7.18 9.10 -14.04
C PHE A 66 -8.56 9.36 -14.66
N ALA A 67 -8.58 10.25 -15.64
CA ALA A 67 -9.80 10.74 -16.29
C ALA A 67 -10.28 9.85 -17.44
N THR A 68 -9.35 9.34 -18.26
CA THR A 68 -9.65 8.64 -19.51
C THR A 68 -9.68 7.13 -19.32
N SER A 69 -10.50 6.44 -20.12
CA SER A 69 -10.59 4.97 -20.10
C SER A 69 -9.25 4.29 -20.40
N ALA A 70 -8.41 4.86 -21.27
CA ALA A 70 -7.09 4.34 -21.58
C ALA A 70 -6.17 4.35 -20.35
N LEU A 71 -6.10 5.49 -19.63
CA LEU A 71 -5.30 5.62 -18.41
C LEU A 71 -5.84 4.75 -17.29
N ILE A 72 -7.18 4.70 -17.12
CA ILE A 72 -7.83 3.80 -16.16
C ILE A 72 -7.47 2.34 -16.44
N ARG A 73 -7.48 1.89 -17.70
CA ARG A 73 -7.11 0.50 -18.05
C ARG A 73 -5.63 0.22 -17.79
N ALA A 74 -4.76 1.21 -18.03
CA ALA A 74 -3.33 1.07 -17.77
C ALA A 74 -3.01 0.82 -16.28
N THR A 75 -3.89 1.20 -15.35
CA THR A 75 -3.67 0.89 -13.92
C THR A 75 -3.90 -0.57 -13.56
N PHE A 76 -4.50 -1.38 -14.45
CA PHE A 76 -4.83 -2.80 -14.21
C PHE A 76 -3.73 -3.76 -14.68
N HIS A 77 -2.50 -3.29 -14.90
CA HIS A 77 -1.37 -4.19 -15.07
C HIS A 77 -0.83 -4.63 -13.70
N TYR A 78 -0.43 -5.89 -13.55
CA TYR A 78 0.11 -6.40 -12.28
C TYR A 78 1.36 -5.66 -11.79
N VAL A 79 2.16 -5.08 -12.70
CA VAL A 79 3.30 -4.21 -12.34
C VAL A 79 2.88 -2.98 -11.52
N ASN A 80 1.64 -2.53 -11.65
CA ASN A 80 1.07 -1.44 -10.88
C ASN A 80 0.37 -1.92 -9.59
N SER A 81 0.68 -3.12 -9.12
CA SER A 81 0.07 -3.65 -7.91
C SER A 81 1.05 -4.40 -7.03
N ALA A 82 0.77 -4.40 -5.73
CA ALA A 82 1.42 -5.24 -4.75
C ALA A 82 0.39 -5.92 -3.85
N PRO A 83 0.76 -7.01 -3.13
CA PRO A 83 -0.13 -7.67 -2.18
C PRO A 83 -0.51 -6.75 -1.00
N GLN A 84 -1.77 -6.38 -0.89
CA GLN A 84 -2.27 -5.56 0.20
C GLN A 84 -3.37 -6.28 0.96
N TRP A 85 -3.35 -6.25 2.28
CA TRP A 85 -4.44 -6.83 3.07
C TRP A 85 -5.74 -6.08 2.78
N GLN A 86 -6.79 -6.82 2.41
CA GLN A 86 -8.02 -6.29 1.86
C GLN A 86 -8.69 -5.25 2.78
N ARG A 87 -8.60 -5.45 4.10
CA ARG A 87 -9.16 -4.49 5.06
C ARG A 87 -8.48 -3.13 4.97
N GLY A 88 -7.15 -3.07 4.92
CA GLY A 88 -6.41 -1.82 4.74
C GLY A 88 -6.60 -1.20 3.35
N ASN A 89 -6.57 -2.03 2.31
CA ASN A 89 -6.78 -1.58 0.93
C ASN A 89 -8.15 -0.90 0.74
N ALA A 90 -9.23 -1.50 1.25
CA ALA A 90 -10.57 -0.92 1.21
C ALA A 90 -10.90 0.02 2.40
N GLY A 91 -9.95 0.18 3.31
CA GLY A 91 -10.05 0.97 4.53
C GLY A 91 -9.28 2.28 4.40
N ASP A 92 -8.29 2.46 5.26
CA ASP A 92 -7.40 3.61 5.34
C ASP A 92 -6.80 4.00 4.00
N TRP A 93 -6.32 3.04 3.21
CA TRP A 93 -5.66 3.34 1.94
C TRP A 93 -6.62 3.99 0.93
N ALA A 94 -7.83 3.44 0.79
CA ALA A 94 -8.87 4.04 -0.04
C ALA A 94 -9.32 5.41 0.49
N ALA A 95 -9.39 5.58 1.81
CA ALA A 95 -9.77 6.85 2.44
C ALA A 95 -8.70 7.94 2.23
N LEU A 96 -7.42 7.58 2.29
CA LEU A 96 -6.29 8.44 1.96
C LEU A 96 -6.37 8.88 0.50
N GLU A 97 -6.52 7.93 -0.43
CA GLU A 97 -6.59 8.23 -1.86
C GLU A 97 -7.75 9.20 -2.18
N GLU A 98 -8.91 8.97 -1.57
CA GLU A 98 -10.06 9.84 -1.75
C GLU A 98 -9.84 11.24 -1.14
N SER A 99 -9.32 11.30 0.08
CA SER A 99 -9.09 12.56 0.81
C SER A 99 -7.99 13.40 0.17
N LEU A 100 -6.90 12.76 -0.27
CA LEU A 100 -5.81 13.43 -0.96
C LEU A 100 -6.27 14.02 -2.30
N ARG A 101 -7.04 13.27 -3.10
CA ARG A 101 -7.66 13.80 -4.33
C ARG A 101 -8.51 15.03 -4.04
N ARG A 102 -9.36 15.00 -3.00
CA ARG A 102 -10.15 16.17 -2.62
C ARG A 102 -9.28 17.34 -2.18
N ARG A 103 -8.24 17.09 -1.39
CA ARG A 103 -7.33 18.11 -0.88
C ARG A 103 -6.59 18.83 -2.01
N VAL A 104 -5.99 18.08 -2.93
CA VAL A 104 -5.28 18.64 -4.10
C VAL A 104 -6.22 19.49 -4.95
N ASN A 105 -7.44 19.01 -5.20
CA ASN A 105 -8.46 19.77 -5.93
C ASN A 105 -8.87 21.06 -5.19
N ALA A 106 -9.08 20.99 -3.87
CA ALA A 106 -9.46 22.15 -3.06
C ALA A 106 -8.35 23.22 -2.99
N LEU A 107 -7.09 22.80 -2.98
CA LEU A 107 -5.92 23.69 -3.03
C LEU A 107 -5.64 24.27 -4.42
N ASN A 108 -6.37 23.82 -5.45
CA ASN A 108 -6.16 24.16 -6.85
C ASN A 108 -4.68 24.12 -7.25
N THR A 109 -3.99 23.06 -6.84
CA THR A 109 -2.56 22.86 -7.10
C THR A 109 -2.32 21.59 -7.90
N THR A 110 -1.14 21.48 -8.50
CA THR A 110 -0.67 20.25 -9.13
C THR A 110 0.40 19.64 -8.25
N VAL A 111 0.27 18.34 -7.98
CA VAL A 111 1.25 17.57 -7.20
C VAL A 111 1.78 16.41 -8.03
N ILE A 112 2.98 15.97 -7.70
CA ILE A 112 3.54 14.68 -8.11
C ILE A 112 3.34 13.73 -6.94
N VAL A 113 2.78 12.55 -7.20
CA VAL A 113 2.56 11.52 -6.18
C VAL A 113 3.42 10.31 -6.51
N TYR A 114 4.36 10.00 -5.62
CA TYR A 114 5.13 8.76 -5.66
C TYR A 114 4.45 7.76 -4.74
N THR A 115 3.85 6.71 -5.32
CA THR A 115 3.27 5.61 -4.56
C THR A 115 4.18 4.40 -4.66
N GLY A 116 4.46 3.74 -3.54
CA GLY A 116 5.26 2.53 -3.52
C GLY A 116 5.06 1.72 -2.27
N THR A 117 5.90 0.71 -2.12
CA THR A 117 5.93 -0.20 -0.98
C THR A 117 7.34 -0.27 -0.41
N HIS A 118 7.48 -0.50 0.89
CA HIS A 118 8.78 -0.65 1.56
C HIS A 118 8.76 -1.81 2.56
N GLY A 119 9.91 -2.49 2.69
CA GLY A 119 10.07 -3.66 3.57
C GLY A 119 9.17 -4.84 3.24
N ILE A 120 9.31 -5.93 4.01
CA ILE A 120 8.49 -7.15 3.88
C ILE A 120 7.82 -7.41 5.22
N MET A 121 6.50 -7.63 5.20
CA MET A 121 5.75 -7.86 6.44
C MET A 121 6.03 -9.26 6.98
N THR A 122 5.98 -9.38 8.30
CA THR A 122 6.24 -10.63 9.00
C THR A 122 5.04 -11.11 9.79
N LEU A 123 4.82 -12.42 9.86
CA LEU A 123 3.80 -13.03 10.73
C LEU A 123 4.45 -14.14 11.57
N PRO A 124 3.95 -14.41 12.79
CA PRO A 124 4.48 -15.50 13.59
C PRO A 124 4.12 -16.84 12.94
N ASN A 125 5.13 -17.70 12.79
CA ASN A 125 4.92 -19.08 12.41
C ASN A 125 4.33 -19.89 13.59
N ARG A 126 4.06 -21.18 13.39
CA ARG A 126 3.52 -22.07 14.42
C ARG A 126 4.35 -22.11 15.71
N GLY A 127 5.66 -21.85 15.63
CA GLY A 127 6.57 -21.78 16.79
C GLY A 127 6.68 -20.38 17.41
N GLY A 128 5.93 -19.39 16.92
CA GLY A 128 5.98 -18.01 17.40
C GLY A 128 7.13 -17.16 16.82
N HIS A 129 7.92 -17.70 15.89
CA HIS A 129 8.99 -16.95 15.23
C HIS A 129 8.42 -16.12 14.07
N MET A 130 8.74 -14.84 14.03
CA MET A 130 8.33 -13.96 12.93
C MET A 130 9.00 -14.40 11.61
N LYS A 131 8.21 -14.54 10.55
CA LYS A 131 8.65 -14.94 9.21
C LYS A 131 8.10 -13.96 8.18
N GLU A 132 8.95 -13.55 7.25
CA GLU A 132 8.56 -12.76 6.09
C GLU A 132 7.54 -13.49 5.23
N VAL A 133 6.52 -12.78 4.77
CA VAL A 133 5.39 -13.36 4.05
C VAL A 133 5.52 -13.09 2.55
N TYR A 134 5.29 -14.14 1.76
CA TYR A 134 5.34 -14.11 0.30
C TYR A 134 4.09 -14.78 -0.28
N LEU A 135 3.56 -14.24 -1.37
CA LEU A 135 2.50 -14.91 -2.14
C LEU A 135 3.04 -15.93 -3.15
N HIS A 136 4.32 -15.79 -3.52
CA HIS A 136 4.99 -16.70 -4.43
C HIS A 136 6.46 -16.80 -4.07
N ILE A 137 6.94 -18.04 -4.06
CA ILE A 137 8.34 -18.42 -4.00
C ILE A 137 8.52 -19.41 -5.16
N ASP A 138 9.52 -19.19 -6.01
CA ASP A 138 9.78 -20.07 -7.16
C ASP A 138 10.33 -21.45 -6.74
N GLU A 139 10.52 -22.33 -7.72
CA GLU A 139 11.03 -23.69 -7.51
C GLU A 139 12.47 -23.74 -6.95
N ASN A 140 13.23 -22.63 -7.06
CA ASN A 140 14.58 -22.49 -6.53
C ASN A 140 14.61 -21.78 -5.16
N ASN A 141 13.45 -21.63 -4.51
CA ASN A 141 13.27 -20.89 -3.26
C ASN A 141 13.56 -19.38 -3.37
N ASN A 142 13.48 -18.78 -4.56
CA ASN A 142 13.54 -17.33 -4.70
C ASN A 142 12.16 -16.72 -4.45
N PRO A 143 12.01 -15.81 -3.48
CA PRO A 143 10.76 -15.09 -3.31
C PRO A 143 10.54 -14.08 -4.44
N ASP A 144 9.45 -14.25 -5.20
CA ASP A 144 9.14 -13.35 -6.34
C ASP A 144 8.10 -12.28 -6.00
N VAL A 145 7.20 -12.59 -5.07
CA VAL A 145 6.07 -11.70 -4.74
C VAL A 145 5.99 -11.53 -3.23
N PRO A 146 6.78 -10.59 -2.65
CA PRO A 146 6.72 -10.27 -1.24
C PRO A 146 5.40 -9.58 -0.88
N VAL A 147 4.94 -9.82 0.34
CA VAL A 147 3.89 -9.00 0.95
C VAL A 147 4.59 -7.84 1.67
N PRO A 148 4.45 -6.60 1.19
CA PRO A 148 5.20 -5.48 1.72
C PRO A 148 4.80 -5.13 3.16
N MET A 149 5.73 -4.59 3.95
CA MET A 149 5.48 -4.05 5.30
C MET A 149 4.69 -2.75 5.24
N TYR A 150 5.13 -1.83 4.38
CA TYR A 150 4.55 -0.49 4.27
C TYR A 150 4.03 -0.26 2.85
N TYR A 151 2.91 0.44 2.75
CA TYR A 151 2.56 1.23 1.57
C TYR A 151 2.79 2.70 1.88
N TYR A 152 3.29 3.47 0.93
CA TYR A 152 3.48 4.91 1.09
C TYR A 152 2.98 5.72 -0.11
N LYS A 153 2.55 6.95 0.16
CA LYS A 153 2.38 8.02 -0.82
C LYS A 153 3.19 9.25 -0.40
N LEU A 154 4.25 9.54 -1.13
CA LEU A 154 4.95 10.82 -1.06
C LEU A 154 4.24 11.79 -2.01
N VAL A 155 3.67 12.86 -1.46
CA VAL A 155 3.01 13.94 -2.20
C VAL A 155 3.96 15.12 -2.24
N TYR A 156 4.23 15.63 -3.44
CA TYR A 156 5.14 16.75 -3.65
C TYR A 156 4.50 17.83 -4.54
N ASP A 157 4.41 19.06 -4.03
CA ASP A 157 4.05 20.26 -4.79
C ASP A 157 5.33 20.89 -5.35
N PRO A 158 5.63 20.76 -6.67
CA PRO A 158 6.89 21.22 -7.24
C PRO A 158 6.99 22.75 -7.38
N VAL A 159 5.87 23.47 -7.29
CA VAL A 159 5.83 24.94 -7.38
C VAL A 159 6.18 25.54 -6.03
N ARG A 160 5.52 25.06 -4.97
CA ARG A 160 5.69 25.57 -3.61
C ARG A 160 6.82 24.86 -2.84
N LYS A 161 7.36 23.77 -3.40
CA LYS A 161 8.39 22.93 -2.78
C LYS A 161 7.91 22.32 -1.46
N LEU A 162 6.66 21.87 -1.43
CA LEU A 162 6.04 21.29 -0.24
C LEU A 162 5.93 19.78 -0.38
N ALA A 163 6.19 19.03 0.69
CA ALA A 163 5.99 17.58 0.68
C ALA A 163 5.42 17.04 1.99
N ALA A 164 4.71 15.92 1.90
CA ALA A 164 4.32 15.09 3.03
C ALA A 164 4.24 13.63 2.57
N VAL A 165 4.49 12.71 3.49
CA VAL A 165 4.43 11.27 3.21
C VAL A 165 3.38 10.63 4.07
N PHE A 166 2.48 9.88 3.44
CA PHE A 166 1.42 9.13 4.11
C PHE A 166 1.75 7.65 4.00
N ILE A 167 1.76 6.94 5.13
CA ILE A 167 2.19 5.55 5.21
C ILE A 167 1.08 4.72 5.85
N THR A 168 0.88 3.51 5.35
CA THR A 168 0.03 2.49 5.97
C THR A 168 0.87 1.25 6.22
N ILE A 169 0.85 0.74 7.46
CA ILE A 169 1.38 -0.57 7.80
C ILE A 169 0.42 -1.61 7.23
N ASN A 170 0.92 -2.44 6.32
CA ASN A 170 0.16 -3.45 5.60
C ASN A 170 -0.05 -4.71 6.45
N SER A 171 -0.70 -4.55 7.60
CA SER A 171 -1.07 -5.64 8.49
C SER A 171 -2.22 -5.21 9.37
N SER A 172 -3.15 -6.12 9.63
CA SER A 172 -4.16 -5.94 10.67
C SER A 172 -3.96 -6.85 11.88
N PHE A 173 -2.78 -7.45 11.99
CA PHE A 173 -2.49 -8.51 12.95
C PHE A 173 -1.47 -8.07 14.00
N TYR A 174 -0.96 -6.86 13.88
CA TYR A 174 -0.03 -6.27 14.83
C TYR A 174 -0.78 -5.58 15.96
N ASN A 175 -0.32 -5.81 17.18
CA ASN A 175 -0.78 -5.08 18.34
C ASN A 175 -0.06 -3.73 18.45
N GLU A 176 -0.51 -2.88 19.36
CA GLU A 176 0.05 -1.55 19.58
C GLU A 176 1.56 -1.57 19.86
N THR A 177 2.05 -2.57 20.60
CA THR A 177 3.49 -2.70 20.89
C THR A 177 4.30 -2.88 19.61
N VAL A 178 3.89 -3.78 18.72
CA VAL A 178 4.56 -4.00 17.43
C VAL A 178 4.39 -2.77 16.55
N LEU A 179 3.20 -2.17 16.50
CA LEU A 179 2.94 -0.97 15.70
C LEU A 179 3.88 0.18 16.11
N ASN A 180 4.07 0.41 17.41
CA ASN A 180 4.99 1.43 17.92
C ASN A 180 6.44 1.19 17.50
N THR A 181 6.88 -0.07 17.36
CA THR A 181 8.23 -0.37 16.83
C THR A 181 8.34 -0.18 15.32
N LEU A 182 7.22 -0.19 14.60
CA LEU A 182 7.17 -0.02 13.15
C LEU A 182 7.04 1.45 12.73
N LEU A 183 6.87 2.37 13.68
CA LEU A 183 6.94 3.81 13.44
C LEU A 183 8.41 4.24 13.37
N PHE A 184 8.84 4.65 12.18
CA PHE A 184 10.19 5.16 11.94
C PHE A 184 10.24 6.69 11.88
N CYS A 185 9.10 7.36 12.10
CA CYS A 185 9.00 8.81 12.19
C CYS A 185 7.91 9.23 13.19
N GLU A 186 7.95 10.48 13.62
CA GLU A 186 6.82 11.11 14.33
C GLU A 186 5.63 11.29 13.39
N ASP A 187 4.42 10.94 13.86
CA ASP A 187 3.21 11.13 13.07
C ASP A 187 2.81 12.62 13.01
N ILE A 188 3.17 13.29 11.92
CA ILE A 188 2.91 14.72 11.73
C ILE A 188 1.43 15.07 11.51
N CYS A 189 0.56 14.08 11.25
CA CYS A 189 -0.88 14.29 11.11
C CYS A 189 -1.66 14.03 12.40
N GLU A 190 -1.07 13.31 13.35
CA GLU A 190 -1.69 13.11 14.66
C GLU A 190 -1.83 14.45 15.40
N HIS A 191 -3.03 14.72 15.93
CA HIS A 191 -3.38 15.95 16.63
C HIS A 191 -3.07 17.28 15.89
N ASN A 192 -2.85 17.24 14.57
CA ASN A 192 -2.53 18.41 13.78
C ASN A 192 -3.74 18.89 12.95
N ARG A 193 -4.23 20.09 13.27
CA ARG A 193 -5.41 20.69 12.59
C ARG A 193 -5.16 20.96 11.10
N GLU A 194 -3.92 21.13 10.67
CA GLU A 194 -3.58 21.31 9.26
C GLU A 194 -3.87 20.05 8.42
N PHE A 195 -3.92 18.88 9.07
CA PHE A 195 -4.30 17.60 8.45
C PHE A 195 -5.77 17.21 8.69
N SER A 196 -6.63 18.13 9.17
CA SER A 196 -8.05 17.84 9.46
C SER A 196 -8.89 17.38 8.26
N TRP A 197 -8.40 17.55 7.04
CA TRP A 197 -8.99 17.03 5.81
C TRP A 197 -8.78 15.51 5.62
N LEU A 198 -7.81 14.94 6.31
CA LEU A 198 -7.50 13.51 6.31
C LEU A 198 -8.20 12.85 7.50
N LYS A 199 -8.97 11.79 7.22
CA LYS A 199 -9.60 10.97 8.25
C LYS A 199 -9.35 9.51 7.92
N TRP A 200 -8.55 8.88 8.77
CA TRP A 200 -8.37 7.43 8.80
C TRP A 200 -9.69 6.75 9.18
N ARG A 201 -9.93 5.56 8.64
CA ARG A 201 -11.14 4.78 8.94
C ARG A 201 -10.92 4.00 10.23
N SER A 202 -11.74 4.28 11.23
CA SER A 202 -11.73 3.47 12.44
C SER A 202 -12.12 2.01 12.14
N ASN A 203 -11.48 1.08 12.84
CA ASN A 203 -11.83 -0.34 12.91
C ASN A 203 -11.58 -1.20 11.63
N ASP A 204 -10.80 -0.74 10.66
CA ASP A 204 -10.33 -1.63 9.60
C ASP A 204 -9.16 -2.55 10.06
N GLY A 205 -8.58 -2.21 11.22
CA GLY A 205 -7.49 -2.94 11.86
C GLY A 205 -6.12 -2.58 11.29
N THR A 206 -6.03 -1.65 10.33
CA THR A 206 -4.76 -1.12 9.87
C THR A 206 -4.34 0.12 10.63
N PHE A 207 -3.06 0.44 10.55
CA PHE A 207 -2.49 1.61 11.17
C PHE A 207 -1.79 2.45 10.11
N SER A 208 -2.13 3.73 10.07
CA SER A 208 -1.59 4.69 9.11
C SER A 208 -1.10 5.94 9.85
N PHE A 209 -0.01 6.52 9.35
CA PHE A 209 0.66 7.68 9.94
C PHE A 209 1.28 8.55 8.85
N CYS A 210 1.70 9.75 9.22
CA CYS A 210 2.30 10.70 8.31
C CYS A 210 3.74 11.02 8.71
N CYS A 211 4.67 11.03 7.76
CA CYS A 211 6.05 11.47 7.98
C CYS A 211 6.35 12.80 7.29
N ASP A 212 7.28 13.54 7.89
CA ASP A 212 8.02 14.58 7.17
C ASP A 212 8.91 13.94 6.09
N TYR A 213 9.07 14.62 4.96
CA TYR A 213 9.90 14.13 3.84
C TYR A 213 11.32 13.81 4.29
N LYS A 214 11.94 14.68 5.11
CA LYS A 214 13.34 14.52 5.51
C LYS A 214 13.60 13.25 6.31
N THR A 215 12.66 12.87 7.18
CA THR A 215 12.77 11.64 7.97
C THR A 215 12.44 10.42 7.11
N PHE A 216 11.42 10.52 6.25
CA PHE A 216 11.03 9.43 5.38
C PHE A 216 12.16 8.97 4.45
N VAL A 217 12.91 9.89 3.84
CA VAL A 217 14.01 9.52 2.92
C VAL A 217 15.25 8.94 3.60
N GLN A 218 15.31 8.96 4.94
CA GLN A 218 16.34 8.23 5.68
C GLN A 218 16.02 6.73 5.75
N GLU A 219 14.74 6.37 5.67
CA GLU A 219 14.26 4.98 5.67
C GLU A 219 14.03 4.46 4.24
N VAL A 220 13.56 5.32 3.33
CA VAL A 220 13.26 5.00 1.93
C VAL A 220 14.12 5.85 1.00
N ASP A 221 15.31 5.33 0.64
CA ASP A 221 16.40 6.08 0.00
C ASP A 221 16.51 5.91 -1.53
N TYR A 222 15.67 5.05 -2.13
CA TYR A 222 15.69 4.75 -3.56
C TYR A 222 14.78 5.65 -4.41
N LEU A 223 14.15 6.67 -3.80
CA LEU A 223 13.35 7.66 -4.53
C LEU A 223 14.22 8.82 -5.03
N PRO A 224 13.77 9.54 -6.07
CA PRO A 224 14.46 10.76 -6.51
C PRO A 224 14.56 11.79 -5.38
N ASN A 225 15.71 12.46 -5.29
CA ASN A 225 15.88 13.60 -4.40
C ASN A 225 15.03 14.79 -4.86
N LEU A 226 14.24 15.37 -3.95
CA LEU A 226 13.33 16.48 -4.22
C LEU A 226 13.79 17.75 -3.48
N ASP A 227 13.65 18.91 -4.12
CA ASP A 227 13.80 20.22 -3.46
C ASP A 227 12.56 20.48 -2.58
N VAL A 228 12.68 20.20 -1.28
CA VAL A 228 11.59 20.37 -0.31
C VAL A 228 11.96 21.47 0.68
N ARG A 229 11.12 22.51 0.73
CA ARG A 229 11.28 23.71 1.57
C ARG A 229 10.21 23.84 2.65
N GLY A 230 9.19 22.99 2.62
CA GLY A 230 8.14 22.97 3.61
C GLY A 230 7.26 21.74 3.52
N ARG A 231 6.21 21.73 4.33
CA ARG A 231 5.30 20.59 4.46
C ARG A 231 4.05 20.76 3.61
N PHE A 232 3.61 19.68 2.99
CA PHE A 232 2.30 19.62 2.33
C PHE A 232 1.24 19.33 3.38
N HIS A 233 0.31 20.28 3.55
CA HIS A 233 -0.89 20.12 4.35
C HIS A 233 -2.07 20.08 3.41
#